data_AF-A0AB33XVH9-F1
#
_entry.id   AF-A0AB33XVH9-F1
#
_cell.length_a   1.000
_cell.length_b   1.000
_cell.length_c   1.000
_cell.angle_alpha   90.00
_cell.angle_beta   90.00
_cell.angle_gamma   90.00
#
_symmetry.space_group_name_H-M   'P 1'
#
loop_
_entity.id
_entity.type
_entity.pdbx_description
1 polymer ?
#
loop_
_entity_poly.entity_id
_entity_poly.type
_entity_poly.pdbx_seq_one_letter_code
_entity_poly.pdbx_strand_id
1 'polypeptide(L)'
;MADEAVLAVQKWLNKTYSGVSGFTTAPENGQTGWPTIYSLRMGLQDEIGISAIGEGFGDATKTALASVVGSLKPGYKGQYRPAHSRGLLV
;
A
#
# COMPACT_ATOMS: atom_id res chain seq x y z
N MET A 1 3.47 -23.70 3.11
CA MET A 1 2.04 -23.53 3.44
C MET A 1 1.69 -22.05 3.24
N ALA A 2 0.51 -21.74 2.70
CA ALA A 2 0.07 -20.37 2.42
C ALA A 2 -0.75 -19.82 3.59
N ASP A 3 -0.59 -18.54 3.90
CA ASP A 3 -1.41 -17.78 4.84
C ASP A 3 -2.50 -17.02 4.08
N GLU A 4 -3.76 -17.20 4.48
CA GLU A 4 -4.91 -16.63 3.79
C GLU A 4 -5.00 -15.11 3.90
N ALA A 5 -4.56 -14.54 5.03
CA ALA A 5 -4.55 -13.09 5.23
C ALA A 5 -3.47 -12.44 4.35
N VAL A 6 -2.30 -13.06 4.25
CA VAL A 6 -1.24 -12.61 3.32
C VAL A 6 -1.74 -12.66 1.88
N LEU A 7 -2.42 -13.74 1.47
CA LEU A 7 -2.98 -13.87 0.13
C LEU A 7 -4.02 -12.78 -0.17
N ALA A 8 -4.88 -12.46 0.81
CA ALA A 8 -5.87 -11.40 0.67
C ALA A 8 -5.22 -10.03 0.45
N VAL A 9 -4.13 -9.74 1.19
CA VAL A 9 -3.36 -8.50 1.02
C VAL A 9 -2.68 -8.44 -0.33
N GLN A 10 -2.05 -9.53 -0.79
CA GLN A 10 -1.39 -9.60 -2.10
C GLN A 10 -2.36 -9.30 -3.25
N LYS A 11 -3.54 -9.93 -3.21
CA LYS A 11 -4.63 -9.66 -4.17
C LYS A 11 -5.12 -8.22 -4.12
N TRP A 12 -5.29 -7.68 -2.91
CA TRP A 12 -5.70 -6.30 -2.74
C TRP A 12 -4.66 -5.31 -3.29
N LEU A 13 -3.37 -5.55 -3.06
CA LEU A 13 -2.29 -4.73 -3.62
C LEU A 13 -2.34 -4.70 -5.15
N ASN A 14 -2.41 -5.86 -5.78
CA ASN A 14 -2.45 -5.99 -7.23
C ASN A 14 -3.70 -5.33 -7.82
N LYS A 15 -4.86 -5.52 -7.20
CA LYS A 15 -6.11 -4.89 -7.64
C LYS A 15 -6.07 -3.36 -7.51
N THR A 16 -5.47 -2.85 -6.44
CA THR A 16 -5.54 -1.42 -6.09
C THR A 16 -4.50 -0.59 -6.83
N TYR A 17 -3.28 -1.11 -7.00
CA TYR A 17 -2.14 -0.31 -7.47
C TYR A 17 -1.54 -0.77 -8.80
N SER A 18 -2.06 -1.81 -9.46
CA SER A 18 -1.53 -2.25 -10.77
C SER A 18 -1.56 -1.18 -11.87
N GLY A 19 -2.41 -0.16 -11.74
CA GLY A 19 -2.45 0.99 -12.64
C GLY A 19 -1.49 2.13 -12.27
N VAL A 20 -0.77 2.04 -11.15
CA VAL A 20 0.17 3.06 -10.69
C VAL A 20 1.52 2.88 -11.38
N SER A 21 2.01 3.94 -12.02
CA SER A 21 3.31 3.90 -12.70
C SER A 21 4.44 3.59 -11.73
N GLY A 22 5.25 2.57 -12.04
CA GLY A 22 6.36 2.14 -11.20
C GLY A 22 6.00 1.13 -10.10
N PHE A 23 4.72 0.73 -9.99
CA PHE A 23 4.29 -0.28 -9.03
C PHE A 23 4.61 -1.70 -9.52
N THR A 24 5.24 -2.51 -8.67
CA THR A 24 5.45 -3.94 -8.92
C THR A 24 4.43 -4.78 -8.18
N THR A 25 3.77 -5.71 -8.89
CA THR A 25 2.77 -6.63 -8.33
C THR A 25 3.36 -7.61 -7.32
N ALA A 26 2.61 -7.88 -6.26
CA ALA A 26 2.95 -8.89 -5.27
C ALA A 26 2.61 -10.30 -5.79
N PRO A 27 3.40 -11.34 -5.47
CA PRO A 27 3.06 -12.72 -5.81
C PRO A 27 1.85 -13.18 -4.99
N GLU A 28 0.78 -13.66 -5.62
CA GLU A 28 -0.46 -14.10 -4.93
C GLU A 28 -0.38 -15.55 -4.45
N ASN A 29 0.59 -15.85 -3.58
CA ASN A 29 0.87 -17.21 -3.13
C ASN A 29 0.62 -17.42 -1.62
N GLY A 30 0.14 -16.39 -0.91
CA GLY A 30 -0.06 -16.41 0.53
C GLY A 30 1.23 -16.55 1.33
N GLN A 31 2.39 -16.35 0.71
CA GLN A 31 3.69 -16.37 1.37
C GLN A 31 4.18 -14.93 1.53
N THR A 32 4.52 -14.57 2.77
CA THR A 32 5.20 -13.29 3.00
C THR A 32 6.60 -13.32 2.37
N GLY A 33 7.19 -12.15 2.18
CA GLY A 33 8.52 -12.01 1.61
C GLY A 33 8.77 -10.60 1.11
N TRP A 34 10.01 -10.35 0.70
CA TRP A 34 10.45 -9.07 0.18
C TRP A 34 9.56 -8.52 -0.94
N PRO A 35 9.13 -9.32 -1.95
CA PRO A 35 8.24 -8.81 -2.99
C PRO A 35 6.93 -8.22 -2.45
N THR A 36 6.29 -8.90 -1.49
CA THR A 36 5.06 -8.41 -0.84
C THR A 36 5.32 -7.12 -0.05
N ILE A 37 6.45 -7.03 0.65
CA ILE A 37 6.85 -5.83 1.41
C ILE A 37 7.12 -4.65 0.47
N TYR A 38 7.74 -4.89 -0.68
CA TYR A 38 8.00 -3.84 -1.66
C TYR A 38 6.71 -3.30 -2.25
N SER A 39 5.78 -4.17 -2.65
CA SER A 39 4.45 -3.73 -3.11
C SER A 39 3.70 -2.93 -2.04
N LEU A 40 3.74 -3.34 -0.77
CA LEU A 40 3.15 -2.56 0.33
C LEU A 40 3.79 -1.17 0.46
N ARG A 41 5.11 -1.09 0.33
CA ARG A 41 5.85 0.17 0.42
C ARG A 41 5.53 1.10 -0.74
N MET A 42 5.49 0.58 -1.96
CA MET A 42 5.13 1.34 -3.15
C MET A 42 3.69 1.85 -3.09
N GLY A 43 2.76 1.01 -2.63
CA GLY A 43 1.37 1.44 -2.38
C GLY A 43 1.29 2.55 -1.33
N LEU A 44 2.02 2.43 -0.21
CA LEU A 44 2.09 3.50 0.79
C LEU A 44 2.63 4.80 0.20
N GLN A 45 3.69 4.73 -0.63
CA GLN A 45 4.27 5.90 -1.26
C GLN A 45 3.28 6.60 -2.21
N ASP A 46 2.48 5.85 -2.97
CA ASP A 46 1.38 6.40 -3.79
C ASP A 46 0.33 7.12 -2.92
N GLU A 47 -0.13 6.46 -1.85
CA GLU A 47 -1.18 7.02 -0.96
C GLU A 47 -0.74 8.31 -0.26
N ILE A 48 0.55 8.47 0.03
CA ILE A 48 1.11 9.71 0.62
C ILE A 48 1.62 10.71 -0.43
N GLY A 49 1.37 10.47 -1.73
CA GLY A 49 1.61 11.43 -2.80
C GLY A 49 3.04 11.49 -3.36
N ILE A 50 3.87 10.46 -3.14
CA ILE A 50 5.21 10.38 -3.73
C ILE A 50 5.12 9.86 -5.16
N SER A 51 5.60 10.64 -6.13
CA SER A 51 5.51 10.29 -7.55
C SER A 51 6.56 9.25 -7.99
N ALA A 52 7.76 9.31 -7.41
CA ALA A 52 8.85 8.36 -7.67
C ALA A 52 8.82 7.24 -6.62
N ILE A 53 7.84 6.34 -6.75
CA ILE A 53 7.70 5.18 -5.87
C ILE A 53 8.80 4.14 -6.13
N GLY A 54 9.11 3.32 -5.13
CA GLY A 54 10.10 2.25 -5.28
C GLY A 54 10.25 1.39 -4.03
N GLU A 55 11.21 0.47 -4.08
CA GLU A 55 11.40 -0.53 -3.03
C GLU A 55 12.03 0.04 -1.74
N GLY A 56 12.56 1.27 -1.76
CA GLY A 56 13.28 1.91 -0.66
C GLY A 56 12.42 2.78 0.26
N PHE A 57 12.81 2.92 1.54
CA PHE A 57 12.14 3.78 2.53
C PHE A 57 13.10 4.88 3.02
N GLY A 58 13.46 5.78 2.10
CA GLY A 58 14.42 6.86 2.32
C GLY A 58 13.81 8.11 2.96
N ASP A 59 14.59 9.19 2.98
CA ASP A 59 14.21 10.44 3.66
C ASP A 59 12.97 11.11 3.03
N ALA A 60 12.77 10.98 1.73
CA ALA A 60 11.56 11.45 1.06
C ALA A 60 10.29 10.76 1.60
N THR A 61 10.33 9.43 1.75
CA THR A 61 9.20 8.66 2.29
C THR A 61 8.97 8.95 3.76
N LYS A 62 10.03 9.06 4.56
CA LYS A 62 9.92 9.44 5.97
C LYS A 62 9.30 10.83 6.15
N THR A 63 9.74 11.79 5.33
CA THR A 63 9.25 13.18 5.40
C THR A 63 7.77 13.26 5.04
N ALA A 64 7.36 12.66 3.91
CA ALA A 64 5.94 12.64 3.51
C ALA A 64 5.07 11.91 4.56
N LEU A 65 5.56 10.80 5.10
CA LEU A 65 4.84 10.03 6.11
C LEU A 65 4.66 10.83 7.42
N ALA A 66 5.67 11.59 7.85
CA ALA A 66 5.61 12.38 9.08
C ALA A 66 4.45 13.40 9.06
N SER A 67 4.15 13.98 7.88
CA SER A 67 3.01 14.89 7.70
C SER A 67 1.65 14.21 7.88
N VAL A 68 1.56 12.90 7.69
CA VAL A 68 0.30 12.13 7.76
C VAL A 68 0.14 11.43 9.11
N VAL A 69 1.22 10.94 9.72
CA VAL A 69 1.17 10.13 10.96
C VAL A 69 0.46 10.84 12.11
N GLY A 70 0.63 12.16 12.26
CA GLY A 70 -0.05 12.93 13.31
C GLY A 70 -1.58 13.00 13.15
N SER A 71 -2.09 12.76 11.95
CA SER A 71 -3.53 12.74 11.63
C SER A 71 -4.16 11.34 11.73
N LEU A 72 -3.35 10.30 11.91
CA LEU A 72 -3.85 8.93 12.08
C LEU A 72 -4.55 8.82 13.43
N LYS A 73 -5.85 8.53 13.40
CA LYS A 73 -6.65 8.37 14.62
C LYS A 73 -6.23 7.11 15.37
N PRO A 74 -5.82 7.20 16.66
CA PRO A 74 -5.65 6.04 17.50
C PRO A 74 -6.96 5.25 17.56
N GLY A 75 -6.90 3.94 17.34
CA GLY A 75 -8.09 3.10 17.29
C GLY A 75 -8.86 3.16 15.97
N TYR A 76 -8.23 3.59 14.86
CA TYR A 76 -8.78 3.45 13.52
C TYR A 76 -9.18 1.98 13.25
N LYS A 77 -10.48 1.72 13.31
CA LYS A 77 -11.10 0.48 12.83
C LYS A 77 -11.35 0.68 11.34
N GLY A 78 -10.35 0.36 10.53
CA GLY A 78 -10.42 0.60 9.09
C GLY A 78 -11.67 -0.01 8.47
N GLN A 79 -12.39 0.80 7.70
CA GLN A 79 -13.27 0.27 6.67
C GLN A 79 -12.36 -0.35 5.62
N TYR A 80 -12.35 -1.67 5.48
CA TYR A 80 -11.86 -2.30 4.26
C TYR A 80 -12.72 -1.74 3.11
N ARG A 81 -12.26 -0.66 2.47
CA ARG A 81 -12.92 -0.08 1.31
C ARG A 81 -12.39 -0.84 0.09
N PRO A 82 -13.19 -1.73 -0.53
CA PRO A 82 -12.79 -2.34 -1.78
C PRO A 82 -12.55 -1.23 -2.82
N ALA A 83 -11.56 -1.45 -3.70
CA ALA A 83 -10.93 -0.50 -4.64
C ALA A 83 -11.85 0.29 -5.60
N HIS A 84 -13.19 0.24 -5.44
CA HIS A 84 -14.16 0.99 -6.25
C HIS A 84 -14.58 2.34 -5.65
N SER A 85 -14.03 2.77 -4.51
CA SER A 85 -14.52 3.96 -3.79
C SER A 85 -13.66 5.23 -3.94
N ARG A 86 -12.84 5.35 -5.01
CA ARG A 86 -12.20 6.63 -5.40
C ARG A 86 -13.21 7.58 -6.08
N GLY A 87 -14.38 7.74 -5.45
CA GLY A 87 -15.38 8.74 -5.81
C GLY A 87 -15.37 9.88 -4.80
N LEU A 88 -14.85 11.02 -5.23
CA LEU A 88 -15.18 12.38 -4.78
C LEU A 88 -15.09 12.67 -3.27
N LEU A 89 -13.99 13.32 -2.85
CA LEU A 89 -14.03 14.26 -1.72
C LEU A 89 -14.16 15.67 -2.32
N VAL A 90 -15.40 16.13 -2.44
CA VAL A 90 -15.79 17.53 -2.18
C VAL A 90 -16.27 17.55 -0.74
#